data_AF-B5X652-F1
#
_entry.id   AF-B5X652-F1
#
_cell.length_a   1.000
_cell.length_b   1.000
_cell.length_c   1.000
_cell.angle_alpha   90.00
_cell.angle_beta   90.00
_cell.angle_gamma   90.00
#
_symmetry.space_group_name_H-M   'P 1'
#
loop_
_entity.id
_entity.type
_entity.pdbx_description
1 polymer ?
#
loop_
_entity_poly.entity_id
_entity_poly.type
_entity_poly.pdbx_seq_one_letter_code
_entity_poly.pdbx_strand_id
1 'polypeptide(L)'
;MAPFGLLFSGLLKKSLSLFSDASSLIRVVNVIPAVKSFTTSAGAPPKRPLNGYMRFVKQQQPLVVREYPDVKAVDVIRKIAHQWRTLTADQKQPFQQLSVVAREQFKVDMQRYQSQLTPAQAAALKQERRRRLAKRKAIRRKRELNSLGKPKRPRSSFNIFMAEHFEESKGTTTQGKMKMLREDWTKLSTSQQQVYVTDSLCSAGLRAAGGG
;
A
#
# COMPACT_ATOMS: atom_id res chain seq x y z
N MET A 1 -51.18 -21.20 46.42
CA MET A 1 -50.27 -22.34 46.19
C MET A 1 -48.84 -21.83 46.30
N ALA A 2 -48.31 -21.80 47.52
CA ALA A 2 -46.87 -22.01 47.76
C ALA A 2 -46.60 -23.53 47.56
N PRO A 3 -45.36 -24.07 47.48
CA PRO A 3 -44.24 -23.56 48.28
C PRO A 3 -42.76 -23.89 47.88
N PHE A 4 -41.85 -23.34 48.70
CA PHE A 4 -40.48 -23.77 49.07
C PHE A 4 -39.38 -23.84 47.98
N GLY A 5 -38.12 -23.45 48.20
CA GLY A 5 -37.39 -23.08 49.42
C GLY A 5 -36.14 -22.24 49.09
N LEU A 6 -35.78 -21.29 49.97
CA LEU A 6 -34.71 -21.37 50.97
C LEU A 6 -33.31 -20.98 50.43
N LEU A 7 -32.86 -19.74 50.70
CA LEU A 7 -31.80 -19.35 51.66
C LEU A 7 -30.40 -19.81 51.20
N PHE A 8 -29.38 -18.94 51.08
CA PHE A 8 -28.67 -18.36 52.22
C PHE A 8 -28.01 -17.01 51.91
N SER A 9 -28.06 -16.14 52.91
CA SER A 9 -27.30 -14.91 53.10
C SER A 9 -26.00 -15.15 53.88
N GLY A 10 -24.93 -14.42 53.56
CA GLY A 10 -23.75 -14.14 54.41
C GLY A 10 -22.69 -13.36 53.60
N LEU A 11 -22.44 -12.07 53.81
CA LEU A 11 -21.59 -11.44 54.86
C LEU A 11 -20.28 -12.21 55.12
N LEU A 12 -19.08 -11.63 55.28
CA LEU A 12 -18.47 -10.31 55.10
C LEU A 12 -17.00 -10.51 55.56
N LYS A 13 -16.06 -9.69 55.04
CA LYS A 13 -14.82 -9.23 55.69
C LYS A 13 -13.55 -10.12 55.82
N LYS A 14 -12.47 -9.50 55.30
CA LYS A 14 -11.10 -9.30 55.86
C LYS A 14 -10.02 -10.38 55.63
N SER A 15 -8.97 -9.99 54.91
CA SER A 15 -7.65 -9.77 55.51
C SER A 15 -6.72 -8.95 54.60
N LEU A 16 -6.25 -7.82 55.14
CA LEU A 16 -5.11 -7.02 54.68
C LEU A 16 -3.83 -7.58 55.30
N SER A 17 -2.80 -7.85 54.49
CA SER A 17 -1.38 -7.82 54.86
C SER A 17 -0.58 -7.70 53.55
N LEU A 18 -0.12 -6.51 53.13
CA LEU A 18 1.17 -5.89 53.50
C LEU A 18 2.38 -6.86 53.40
N PHE A 19 2.95 -6.93 52.20
CA PHE A 19 4.38 -7.00 51.92
C PHE A 19 4.53 -6.15 50.63
N SER A 20 5.02 -4.92 50.62
CA SER A 20 6.37 -4.46 50.96
C SER A 20 7.44 -5.43 50.48
N ASP A 21 7.85 -5.32 49.22
CA ASP A 21 9.27 -5.09 48.98
C ASP A 21 9.58 -4.43 47.63
N ALA A 22 10.39 -3.38 47.70
CA ALA A 22 11.00 -2.72 46.57
C ALA A 22 12.41 -3.26 46.42
N SER A 23 12.64 -4.13 45.42
CA SER A 23 13.92 -4.27 44.69
C SER A 23 13.90 -5.53 43.84
N SER A 24 13.58 -5.38 42.56
CA SER A 24 14.05 -6.30 41.53
C SER A 24 14.22 -5.53 40.23
N LEU A 25 15.40 -4.91 40.15
CA LEU A 25 16.00 -4.48 38.90
C LEU A 25 16.02 -5.64 37.89
N ILE A 26 15.75 -5.28 36.63
CA ILE A 26 16.30 -5.89 35.42
C ILE A 26 15.94 -7.37 35.22
N ARG A 27 14.86 -7.62 34.46
CA ARG A 27 14.83 -8.72 33.48
C ARG A 27 14.50 -8.18 32.10
N VAL A 28 15.53 -7.60 31.49
CA VAL A 28 15.68 -7.55 30.04
C VAL A 28 15.83 -9.00 29.59
N VAL A 29 14.76 -9.62 29.10
CA VAL A 29 14.85 -10.88 28.36
C VAL A 29 14.44 -10.61 26.93
N ASN A 30 15.47 -10.66 26.08
CA ASN A 30 15.41 -10.76 24.64
C ASN A 30 14.33 -11.75 24.20
N VAL A 31 13.28 -11.23 23.58
CA VAL A 31 12.63 -11.91 22.46
C VAL A 31 12.59 -10.89 21.34
N ILE A 32 13.70 -10.80 20.61
CA ILE A 32 13.72 -10.20 19.28
C ILE A 32 13.06 -11.24 18.37
N PRO A 33 11.79 -11.10 17.95
CA PRO A 33 11.32 -11.91 16.84
C PRO A 33 12.22 -11.58 15.65
N ALA A 34 12.85 -12.60 15.08
CA ALA A 34 13.74 -12.52 13.94
C ALA A 34 13.13 -11.59 12.88
N VAL A 35 13.71 -10.40 12.79
CA VAL A 35 13.27 -9.36 11.89
C VAL A 35 13.45 -9.95 10.51
N LYS A 36 12.36 -10.16 9.77
CA LYS A 36 12.42 -10.20 8.31
C LYS A 36 12.85 -8.80 7.87
N SER A 37 14.15 -8.55 8.00
CA SER A 37 14.87 -7.54 7.27
C SER A 37 14.50 -7.77 5.82
N PHE A 38 14.08 -6.72 5.12
CA PHE A 38 14.07 -6.79 3.67
C PHE A 38 15.53 -6.89 3.25
N THR A 39 16.05 -8.12 3.25
CA THR A 39 17.41 -8.45 2.88
C THR A 39 17.70 -7.76 1.55
N THR A 40 18.76 -6.95 1.56
CA THR A 40 19.35 -6.41 0.34
C THR A 40 19.75 -7.63 -0.48
N SER A 41 19.05 -7.90 -1.58
CA SER A 41 19.53 -8.84 -2.58
C SER A 41 20.92 -8.39 -3.01
N ALA A 42 21.90 -9.30 -2.99
CA ALA A 42 23.26 -9.03 -3.43
C ALA A 42 23.21 -8.43 -4.85
N GLY A 43 23.64 -7.17 -5.00
CA GLY A 43 23.59 -6.41 -6.27
C GLY A 43 22.50 -5.32 -6.36
N ALA A 44 21.56 -5.25 -5.42
CA ALA A 44 20.59 -4.16 -5.38
C ALA A 44 21.17 -2.91 -4.68
N PRO A 45 20.77 -1.68 -5.09
CA PRO A 45 21.19 -0.46 -4.41
C PRO A 45 20.76 -0.49 -2.93
N PRO A 46 21.64 -0.09 -1.99
CA PRO A 46 21.28 0.02 -0.58
C PRO A 46 19.99 0.81 -0.39
N LYS A 47 19.12 0.35 0.52
CA LYS A 47 17.85 1.02 0.82
C LYS A 47 18.08 2.13 1.84
N ARG A 48 17.35 3.24 1.68
CA ARG A 48 17.37 4.33 2.65
C ARG A 48 16.95 3.82 4.03
N PRO A 49 17.69 4.14 5.10
CA PRO A 49 17.37 3.68 6.45
C PRO A 49 16.11 4.37 6.98
N LEU A 50 15.44 3.70 7.92
CA LEU A 50 14.26 4.24 8.59
C LEU A 50 14.67 5.38 9.54
N ASN A 51 13.92 6.48 9.49
CA ASN A 51 14.03 7.55 10.48
C ASN A 51 13.47 7.12 11.85
N GLY A 52 13.74 7.89 12.90
CA GLY A 52 13.34 7.54 14.27
C GLY A 52 11.84 7.23 14.41
N TYR A 53 10.98 8.08 13.83
CA TYR A 53 9.53 7.84 13.82
C TYR A 53 9.14 6.56 13.09
N MET A 54 9.69 6.29 11.91
CA MET A 54 9.39 5.08 11.14
C MET A 54 9.88 3.81 11.85
N ARG A 55 10.95 3.91 12.64
CA ARG A 55 11.37 2.80 13.51
C ARG A 55 10.35 2.55 14.61
N PHE A 56 9.89 3.62 15.26
CA PHE A 56 8.82 3.51 16.25
C PHE A 56 7.55 2.91 15.64
N VAL A 57 7.12 3.37 14.46
CA VAL A 57 5.99 2.79 13.72
C VAL A 57 6.20 1.31 13.47
N LYS A 58 7.38 0.90 12.99
CA LYS A 58 7.69 -0.52 12.74
C LYS A 58 7.57 -1.38 14.00
N GLN A 59 7.94 -0.83 15.17
CA GLN A 59 7.85 -1.53 16.44
C GLN A 59 6.41 -1.58 16.98
N GLN A 60 5.65 -0.47 16.88
CA GLN A 60 4.32 -0.36 17.47
C GLN A 60 3.21 -0.92 16.59
N GLN A 61 3.36 -0.88 15.26
CA GLN A 61 2.34 -1.35 14.32
C GLN A 61 1.85 -2.78 14.61
N PRO A 62 2.70 -3.81 14.79
CA PRO A 62 2.21 -5.15 15.09
C PRO A 62 1.48 -5.25 16.43
N LEU A 63 1.86 -4.45 17.44
CA LEU A 63 1.21 -4.44 18.74
C LEU A 63 -0.21 -3.86 18.64
N VAL A 64 -0.35 -2.72 17.96
CA VAL A 64 -1.65 -2.05 17.77
C VAL A 64 -2.55 -2.87 16.84
N VAL A 65 -2.02 -3.51 15.78
CA VAL A 65 -2.82 -4.39 14.92
C VAL A 65 -3.35 -5.60 15.71
N ARG A 66 -2.55 -6.17 16.63
CA ARG A 66 -3.00 -7.28 17.48
C ARG A 66 -4.08 -6.85 18.47
N GLU A 67 -3.99 -5.63 18.99
CA GLU A 67 -4.99 -5.07 19.90
C GLU A 67 -6.29 -4.69 19.18
N TYR A 68 -6.20 -4.29 17.90
CA TYR A 68 -7.33 -3.87 17.07
C TYR A 68 -7.30 -4.55 15.69
N PRO A 69 -7.65 -5.84 15.60
CA PRO A 69 -7.55 -6.61 14.35
C PRO A 69 -8.51 -6.10 13.26
N ASP A 70 -9.66 -5.55 13.64
CA ASP A 70 -10.71 -5.09 12.71
C ASP A 70 -10.52 -3.64 12.23
N VAL A 71 -9.53 -2.93 12.78
CA VAL A 71 -9.30 -1.51 12.46
C VAL A 71 -8.47 -1.38 11.18
N LYS A 72 -8.86 -0.44 10.31
CA LYS A 72 -8.15 -0.17 9.07
C LYS A 72 -6.71 0.26 9.38
N ALA A 73 -5.76 -0.21 8.58
CA ALA A 73 -4.34 0.11 8.75
C ALA A 73 -4.05 1.62 8.82
N VAL A 74 -4.81 2.45 8.10
CA VAL A 74 -4.67 3.92 8.15
C VAL A 74 -4.95 4.47 9.55
N ASP A 75 -5.96 3.94 10.23
CA ASP A 75 -6.37 4.39 11.55
C ASP A 75 -5.40 3.89 12.62
N VAL A 76 -4.87 2.67 12.47
CA VAL A 76 -3.75 2.15 13.27
C VAL A 76 -2.54 3.08 13.20
N ILE A 77 -2.11 3.46 12.00
CA ILE A 77 -0.98 4.39 11.82
C ILE A 77 -1.29 5.76 12.41
N ARG A 78 -2.55 6.24 12.33
CA ARG A 78 -2.96 7.50 12.95
C ARG A 78 -2.83 7.44 14.48
N LYS A 79 -3.21 6.33 15.11
CA LYS A 79 -3.05 6.11 16.56
C LYS A 79 -1.57 6.14 16.97
N ILE A 80 -0.71 5.45 16.23
CA ILE A 80 0.74 5.43 16.48
C ILE A 80 1.36 6.81 16.28
N ALA A 81 0.92 7.56 15.26
CA ALA A 81 1.36 8.93 15.04
C ALA A 81 1.02 9.83 16.23
N HIS A 82 -0.15 9.64 16.84
CA HIS A 82 -0.55 10.35 18.05
C HIS A 82 0.35 9.98 19.24
N GLN A 83 0.56 8.67 19.49
CA GLN A 83 1.47 8.19 20.54
C GLN A 83 2.88 8.76 20.39
N TRP A 84 3.43 8.81 19.17
CA TRP A 84 4.75 9.40 18.95
C TRP A 84 4.80 10.88 19.34
N ARG A 85 3.73 11.65 19.09
CA ARG A 85 3.70 13.08 19.46
C ARG A 85 3.70 13.26 20.98
N THR A 86 3.04 12.37 21.72
CA THR A 86 2.96 12.44 23.19
C THR A 86 4.24 11.98 23.90
N LEU A 87 5.14 11.24 23.23
CA LEU A 87 6.42 10.83 23.83
C LEU A 87 7.32 12.04 24.15
N THR A 88 8.06 11.96 25.25
CA THR A 88 9.07 12.96 25.63
C THR A 88 10.30 12.90 24.71
N ALA A 89 11.17 13.92 24.79
CA ALA A 89 12.43 13.92 24.04
C ALA A 89 13.29 12.70 24.38
N ASP A 90 13.41 12.36 25.67
CA ASP A 90 14.20 11.22 26.14
C ASP A 90 13.68 9.88 25.63
N GLN A 91 12.36 9.72 25.56
CA GLN A 91 11.75 8.51 24.99
C GLN A 91 11.95 8.40 23.47
N LYS A 92 12.04 9.54 22.76
CA LYS A 92 12.32 9.58 21.32
C LYS A 92 13.80 9.39 21.01
N GLN A 93 14.68 9.70 21.96
CA GLN A 93 16.13 9.78 21.79
C GLN A 93 16.75 8.47 21.28
N PRO A 94 16.41 7.27 21.81
CA PRO A 94 16.97 6.02 21.31
C PRO A 94 16.66 5.78 19.83
N PHE A 95 15.44 6.11 19.40
CA PHE A 95 15.03 5.96 18.00
C PHE A 95 15.77 6.93 17.08
N GLN A 96 16.05 8.14 17.55
CA GLN A 96 16.80 9.15 16.81
C GLN A 96 18.28 8.75 16.69
N GLN A 97 18.93 8.34 17.77
CA GLN A 97 20.32 7.87 17.76
C GLN A 97 20.50 6.69 16.81
N LEU A 98 19.63 5.68 16.91
CA LEU A 98 19.66 4.53 16.01
C LEU A 98 19.45 4.94 14.54
N SER A 99 18.63 5.95 14.28
CA SER A 99 18.46 6.51 12.94
C SER A 99 19.71 7.23 12.43
N VAL A 100 20.48 7.89 13.30
CA VAL A 100 21.74 8.54 12.93
C VAL A 100 22.78 7.49 12.55
N VAL A 101 22.97 6.48 13.41
CA VAL A 101 23.93 5.39 13.15
C VAL A 101 23.65 4.69 11.82
N ALA A 102 22.39 4.34 11.54
CA ALA A 102 22.06 3.69 10.27
C ALA A 102 22.16 4.63 9.06
N ARG A 103 22.06 5.94 9.24
CA ARG A 103 22.30 6.91 8.17
C ARG A 103 23.76 6.96 7.80
N GLU A 104 24.66 6.93 8.78
CA GLU A 104 26.09 6.87 8.53
C GLU A 104 26.48 5.56 7.86
N GLN A 105 25.98 4.42 8.36
CA GLN A 105 26.22 3.12 7.71
C GLN A 105 25.72 3.12 6.25
N PHE A 106 24.53 3.68 6.01
CA PHE A 106 23.97 3.78 4.66
C PHE A 106 24.85 4.61 3.72
N LYS A 107 25.51 5.68 4.20
CA LYS A 107 26.44 6.46 3.36
C LYS A 107 27.63 5.61 2.93
N VAL A 108 28.22 4.87 3.86
CA VAL A 108 29.34 3.95 3.58
C VAL A 108 28.91 2.85 2.60
N ASP A 109 27.77 2.22 2.84
CA ASP A 109 27.23 1.16 1.97
C ASP A 109 26.93 1.70 0.57
N MET A 110 26.39 2.91 0.46
CA MET A 110 26.12 3.57 -0.83
C MET A 110 27.40 3.92 -1.59
N GLN A 111 28.43 4.41 -0.90
CA GLN A 111 29.74 4.68 -1.53
C GLN A 111 30.35 3.39 -2.06
N ARG A 112 30.36 2.32 -1.26
CA ARG A 112 30.81 0.99 -1.67
C ARG A 112 30.01 0.46 -2.87
N TYR A 113 28.69 0.62 -2.85
CA TYR A 113 27.84 0.21 -3.95
C TYR A 113 28.17 0.98 -5.23
N GLN A 114 28.38 2.30 -5.13
CA GLN A 114 28.71 3.14 -6.28
C GLN A 114 30.08 2.80 -6.87
N SER A 115 31.08 2.49 -6.03
CA SER A 115 32.42 2.12 -6.51
C SER A 115 32.45 0.76 -7.23
N GLN A 116 31.45 -0.10 -7.00
CA GLN A 116 31.32 -1.40 -7.66
C GLN A 116 30.59 -1.35 -9.01
N LEU A 117 29.98 -0.21 -9.36
CA LEU A 117 29.19 -0.08 -10.58
C LEU A 117 30.06 0.26 -11.80
N THR A 118 29.78 -0.39 -12.92
CA THR A 118 30.32 0.06 -14.21
C THR A 118 29.57 1.30 -14.71
N PRO A 119 30.20 2.15 -15.57
CA PRO A 119 29.53 3.31 -16.15
C PRO A 119 28.21 2.96 -16.87
N ALA A 120 28.19 1.81 -17.57
CA ALA A 120 27.00 1.31 -18.24
C ALA A 120 25.87 0.95 -17.26
N GLN A 121 26.19 0.26 -16.16
CA GLN A 121 25.22 -0.06 -15.11
C GLN A 121 24.68 1.21 -14.43
N ALA A 122 25.56 2.17 -14.11
CA ALA A 122 25.15 3.45 -13.54
C ALA A 122 24.21 4.24 -14.46
N ALA A 123 24.49 4.25 -15.77
CA ALA A 123 23.64 4.87 -16.78
C ALA A 123 22.26 4.18 -16.87
N ALA A 124 22.23 2.85 -16.88
CA ALA A 124 20.99 2.07 -16.88
C ALA A 124 20.12 2.35 -15.65
N LEU A 125 20.72 2.39 -14.44
CA LEU A 125 20.02 2.75 -13.20
C LEU A 125 19.44 4.17 -13.25
N LYS A 126 20.20 5.14 -13.81
CA LYS A 126 19.74 6.52 -13.99
C LYS A 126 18.57 6.60 -14.96
N GLN A 127 18.62 5.87 -16.07
CA GLN A 127 17.53 5.80 -17.05
C GLN A 127 16.28 5.15 -16.44
N GLU A 128 16.43 4.06 -15.70
CA GLU A 128 15.31 3.40 -15.02
C GLU A 128 14.67 4.33 -13.98
N ARG A 129 15.47 5.05 -13.19
CA ARG A 129 14.95 6.06 -12.24
C ARG A 129 14.15 7.15 -12.95
N ARG A 130 14.63 7.64 -14.11
CA ARG A 130 13.89 8.61 -14.95
C ARG A 130 12.58 8.04 -15.46
N ARG A 131 12.57 6.80 -15.98
CA ARG A 131 11.37 6.09 -16.45
C ARG A 131 10.34 5.94 -15.33
N ARG A 132 10.75 5.50 -14.15
CA ARG A 132 9.86 5.35 -12.97
C ARG A 132 9.27 6.68 -12.53
N LEU A 133 10.05 7.76 -12.54
CA LEU A 133 9.56 9.10 -12.19
C LEU A 133 8.56 9.63 -13.21
N ALA A 134 8.86 9.48 -14.51
CA ALA A 134 7.95 9.86 -15.59
C ALA A 134 6.61 9.11 -15.50
N LYS A 135 6.66 7.78 -15.26
CA LYS A 135 5.47 6.95 -15.04
C LYS A 135 4.64 7.44 -13.85
N ARG A 136 5.28 7.72 -12.70
CA ARG A 136 4.60 8.26 -11.51
C ARG A 136 3.94 9.61 -11.79
N LYS A 137 4.62 10.52 -12.50
CA LYS A 137 4.08 11.84 -12.88
C LYS A 137 2.88 11.70 -13.82
N ALA A 138 2.96 10.81 -14.82
CA ALA A 138 1.86 10.54 -15.74
C ALA A 138 0.63 9.98 -15.03
N ILE A 139 0.82 9.04 -14.09
CA ILE A 139 -0.28 8.50 -13.27
C ILE A 139 -0.92 9.59 -12.42
N ARG A 140 -0.11 10.44 -11.74
CA ARG A 140 -0.63 11.55 -10.94
C ARG A 140 -1.46 12.51 -11.80
N ARG A 141 -0.92 12.94 -12.95
CA ARG A 141 -1.64 13.81 -13.90
C ARG A 141 -2.95 13.18 -14.37
N LYS A 142 -2.95 11.88 -14.68
CA LYS A 142 -4.18 11.17 -15.08
C LYS A 142 -5.23 11.17 -13.97
N ARG A 143 -4.84 10.92 -12.71
CA ARG A 143 -5.76 10.93 -11.56
C ARG A 143 -6.36 12.31 -11.34
N GLU A 144 -5.54 13.36 -11.45
CA GLU A 144 -5.97 14.75 -11.35
C GLU A 144 -6.96 15.13 -12.46
N LEU A 145 -6.65 14.78 -13.71
CA LEU A 145 -7.58 15.00 -14.83
C LEU A 145 -8.90 14.24 -14.62
N ASN A 146 -8.85 13.02 -14.07
CA ASN A 146 -10.04 12.26 -13.75
C ASN A 146 -10.86 12.88 -12.60
N SER A 147 -10.21 13.43 -11.56
CA SER A 147 -10.92 14.10 -10.47
C SER A 147 -11.55 15.43 -10.91
N LEU A 148 -10.96 16.10 -11.90
CA LEU A 148 -11.53 17.31 -12.53
C LEU A 148 -12.65 16.99 -13.52
N GLY A 149 -13.11 15.74 -13.60
CA GLY A 149 -14.23 15.35 -14.47
C GLY A 149 -13.89 15.39 -15.96
N LYS A 150 -12.61 15.36 -16.35
CA LYS A 150 -12.23 15.39 -17.77
C LYS A 150 -12.98 14.31 -18.55
N PRO A 151 -13.74 14.67 -19.61
CA PRO A 151 -14.49 13.70 -20.38
C PRO A 151 -13.61 12.57 -20.91
N LYS A 152 -14.12 11.34 -20.83
CA LYS A 152 -13.48 10.19 -21.48
C LYS A 152 -13.53 10.40 -22.99
N ARG A 153 -12.47 9.97 -23.67
CA ARG A 153 -12.41 10.01 -25.15
C ARG A 153 -13.57 9.21 -25.75
N PRO A 154 -14.05 9.59 -26.95
CA PRO A 154 -15.03 8.78 -27.66
C PRO A 154 -14.47 7.36 -27.88
N ARG A 155 -15.37 6.38 -27.83
CA ARG A 155 -15.01 4.99 -28.08
C ARG A 155 -14.73 4.83 -29.58
N SER A 156 -13.67 4.12 -29.93
CA SER A 156 -13.42 3.72 -31.33
C SER A 156 -14.48 2.71 -31.78
N SER A 157 -14.70 2.57 -33.09
CA SER A 157 -15.60 1.57 -33.69
C SER A 157 -15.32 0.16 -33.15
N PHE A 158 -14.05 -0.24 -33.10
CA PHE A 158 -13.65 -1.52 -32.51
C PHE A 158 -13.92 -1.60 -30.99
N ASN A 159 -13.86 -0.49 -30.25
CA ASN A 159 -14.22 -0.51 -28.83
C ASN A 159 -15.72 -0.67 -28.59
N ILE A 160 -16.55 -0.25 -29.54
CA ILE A 160 -18.01 -0.45 -29.50
C ILE A 160 -18.30 -1.93 -29.76
N PHE A 161 -17.80 -2.48 -30.87
CA PHE A 161 -17.88 -3.91 -31.17
C PHE A 161 -17.36 -4.78 -30.02
N MET A 162 -16.16 -4.49 -29.51
CA MET A 162 -15.64 -5.26 -28.37
C MET A 162 -16.54 -5.19 -27.14
N ALA A 163 -17.26 -4.09 -26.90
CA ALA A 163 -18.13 -3.97 -25.74
C ALA A 163 -19.43 -4.77 -25.91
N GLU A 164 -19.94 -4.90 -27.13
CA GLU A 164 -21.14 -5.67 -27.45
C GLU A 164 -20.86 -7.19 -27.45
N HIS A 165 -19.73 -7.58 -28.04
CA HIS A 165 -19.39 -8.99 -28.23
C HIS A 165 -18.55 -9.59 -27.09
N PHE A 166 -18.22 -8.81 -26.04
CA PHE A 166 -17.31 -9.24 -24.97
C PHE A 166 -17.80 -10.49 -24.24
N GLU A 167 -19.08 -10.50 -23.86
CA GLU A 167 -19.66 -11.57 -23.06
C GLU A 167 -19.77 -12.87 -23.86
N GLU A 168 -20.10 -12.77 -25.14
CA GLU A 168 -20.32 -13.89 -26.08
C GLU A 168 -19.03 -14.57 -26.54
N SER A 169 -17.88 -13.89 -26.41
CA SER A 169 -16.60 -14.45 -26.83
C SER A 169 -16.18 -15.66 -25.99
N LYS A 170 -15.80 -16.75 -26.68
CA LYS A 170 -15.53 -18.09 -26.10
C LYS A 170 -14.19 -18.21 -25.34
N GLY A 171 -13.62 -17.12 -24.85
CA GLY A 171 -12.36 -17.11 -24.11
C GLY A 171 -12.54 -17.41 -22.62
N THR A 172 -11.72 -18.31 -22.07
CA THR A 172 -11.67 -18.58 -20.62
C THR A 172 -11.02 -17.46 -19.81
N THR A 173 -10.16 -16.67 -20.47
CA THR A 173 -9.49 -15.51 -19.88
C THR A 173 -9.88 -14.24 -20.63
N THR A 174 -9.90 -13.10 -19.93
CA THR A 174 -10.14 -11.77 -20.52
C THR A 174 -9.21 -11.50 -21.71
N GLN A 175 -7.95 -11.92 -21.63
CA GLN A 175 -6.98 -11.76 -22.73
C GLN A 175 -7.31 -12.68 -23.91
N GLY A 176 -7.73 -13.92 -23.65
CA GLY A 176 -8.22 -14.84 -24.68
C GLY A 176 -9.45 -14.30 -25.39
N LYS A 177 -10.44 -13.80 -24.64
CA LYS A 177 -11.63 -13.12 -25.16
C LYS A 177 -11.27 -11.96 -26.09
N MET A 178 -10.37 -11.08 -25.65
CA MET A 178 -9.89 -9.94 -26.46
C MET A 178 -9.18 -10.39 -27.75
N LYS A 179 -8.44 -11.50 -27.72
CA LYS A 179 -7.77 -12.06 -28.90
C LYS A 179 -8.79 -12.58 -29.90
N MET A 180 -9.77 -13.37 -29.45
CA MET A 180 -10.86 -13.88 -30.30
C MET A 180 -11.64 -12.74 -30.96
N LEU A 181 -12.04 -11.73 -30.18
CA LEU A 181 -12.75 -10.57 -30.70
C LEU A 181 -11.95 -9.78 -31.75
N ARG A 182 -10.62 -9.74 -31.61
CA ARG A 182 -9.78 -9.13 -32.65
C ARG A 182 -9.82 -9.94 -33.94
N GLU A 183 -9.77 -11.26 -33.85
CA GLU A 183 -9.88 -12.15 -35.01
C GLU A 183 -11.27 -12.01 -35.66
N ASP A 184 -12.33 -11.99 -34.86
CA ASP A 184 -13.70 -11.84 -35.35
C ASP A 184 -13.90 -10.48 -36.04
N TRP A 185 -13.36 -9.40 -35.48
CA TRP A 185 -13.38 -8.08 -36.12
C TRP A 185 -12.73 -8.07 -37.50
N THR A 186 -11.60 -8.78 -37.68
CA THR A 186 -10.93 -8.86 -38.98
C THR A 186 -11.70 -9.66 -40.03
N LYS A 187 -12.60 -10.54 -39.59
CA LYS A 187 -13.48 -11.33 -40.48
C LYS A 187 -14.73 -10.57 -40.90
N LEU A 188 -15.10 -9.49 -40.20
CA LEU A 188 -16.24 -8.67 -40.57
C LEU A 188 -16.00 -8.00 -41.93
N SER A 189 -17.04 -7.98 -42.75
CA SER A 189 -17.04 -7.23 -44.01
C SER A 189 -16.96 -5.72 -43.75
N THR A 190 -16.53 -4.96 -44.75
CA THR A 190 -16.44 -3.50 -44.66
C THR A 190 -17.79 -2.87 -44.30
N SER A 191 -18.91 -3.35 -44.85
CA SER A 191 -20.25 -2.84 -44.54
C SER A 191 -20.63 -3.07 -43.06
N GLN A 192 -20.31 -4.23 -42.50
CA GLN A 192 -20.54 -4.51 -41.07
C GLN A 192 -19.66 -3.63 -40.17
N GLN A 193 -18.40 -3.40 -40.56
CA GLN A 193 -17.52 -2.50 -39.81
C GLN A 193 -18.00 -1.04 -39.87
N GLN A 194 -18.61 -0.60 -40.97
CA GLN A 194 -19.12 0.77 -41.13
C GLN A 194 -20.22 1.12 -40.12
N VAL A 195 -21.05 0.17 -39.70
CA VAL A 195 -22.07 0.41 -38.65
C VAL A 195 -21.41 0.93 -37.37
N TYR A 196 -20.36 0.24 -36.91
CA TYR A 196 -19.61 0.65 -35.72
C TYR A 196 -18.83 1.95 -35.91
N VAL A 197 -18.43 2.28 -37.15
CA VAL A 197 -17.80 3.57 -37.48
C VAL A 197 -18.82 4.69 -37.32
N THR A 198 -20.02 4.53 -37.85
CA THR A 198 -21.12 5.50 -37.69
C THR A 198 -21.46 5.71 -36.22
N ASP A 199 -21.57 4.64 -35.43
CA ASP A 199 -21.87 4.72 -34.00
C ASP A 199 -20.75 5.43 -33.21
N SER A 200 -19.49 5.16 -33.57
CA SER A 200 -18.33 5.84 -33.01
C SER A 200 -18.39 7.35 -33.26
N LEU A 201 -18.71 7.76 -34.49
CA LEU A 201 -18.82 9.16 -34.89
C LEU A 201 -20.00 9.86 -34.20
N CYS A 202 -21.16 9.22 -34.13
CA CYS A 202 -22.34 9.73 -33.42
C CYS A 202 -22.03 9.98 -31.93
N SER A 203 -21.36 9.02 -31.29
CA SER A 203 -20.95 9.13 -29.88
C SER A 203 -19.88 10.21 -29.61
N ALA A 204 -19.16 10.63 -30.66
CA ALA A 204 -18.20 11.73 -30.60
C ALA A 204 -18.89 13.08 -30.79
N GLY A 205 -19.83 13.19 -31.73
CA GLY A 205 -20.60 14.41 -32.02
C GLY A 205 -21.48 14.87 -30.86
N LEU A 206 -22.23 13.94 -30.25
CA LEU A 206 -23.09 14.24 -29.08
C LEU A 206 -22.31 14.80 -27.87
N ARG A 207 -21.03 14.42 -27.73
CA ARG A 207 -20.17 14.92 -26.66
C ARG A 207 -19.57 16.30 -26.94
N ALA A 208 -19.40 16.67 -28.21
CA ALA A 208 -18.93 18.01 -28.58
C ALA A 208 -20.00 19.08 -28.31
N ALA A 209 -21.29 18.71 -28.42
CA ALA A 209 -22.41 19.62 -28.20
C ALA A 209 -22.77 19.86 -26.71
N GLY A 210 -22.37 18.96 -25.79
CA GLY A 210 -22.73 19.01 -24.36
C GLY A 210 -21.66 19.56 -23.42
N GLY A 211 -20.65 20.27 -23.93
CA GLY A 211 -19.49 20.76 -23.16
C GLY A 211 -19.22 22.26 -23.29
N GLY A 212 -20.25 23.06 -23.59
CA GLY A 212 -20.23 24.53 -23.59
C GLY A 212 -20.74 25.09 -22.27
#